data_AF-Q1Q4P3-F1
#
_entry.id   AF-Q1Q4P3-F1
#
_cell.length_a   1.000
_cell.length_b   1.000
_cell.length_c   1.000
_cell.angle_alpha   90.00
_cell.angle_beta   90.00
_cell.angle_gamma   90.00
#
_symmetry.space_group_name_H-M   'P 1'
#
loop_
_entity.id
_entity.type
_entity.pdbx_description
1 polymer ?
#
loop_
_entity_poly.entity_id
_entity_poly.type
_entity_poly.pdbx_seq_one_letter_code
_entity_poly.pdbx_strand_id
1 'polypeptide(L)'
;MNNYVNNGIEWLVNGGLTDALSEIFNTIHRDDQYEMVRNGHFRRVLKYTNSHESYYIKHYKAKGSIDRFKSLFAQSKAKREWNQGFLLLKNGFHTAEPVAMGETRSCGILRDCYIISKTIPNSIAVKALLLELIKTPAGVIQKKEVLRNLILFVKNMHDAGILHGELHAENILVDVNDFALFYLIDIGRARFGKKTTLPARKKELSRLLYSIKDVCTNDEIIELARCYGTFDPKEILESVGATKYRIWRSRAGKCLKKNNIFTIIKKGGYRINMRAEWDADTLLALIEKHNDSLRDRQENVIKNSHKTGITLVFCPDEKIKGVCVKEYRYPALLKRGVYSLIHSPARKAWLASHGLLALKLLTPQPIALCESRKYGILEKSFLVTENASGNLPCNQYVTEKLNRAHGKPVFRKKRRFVSSLAESFRKLHDLGVYHADLKANNILVNELPDAWNFYYLDLDRVYFNGRITRDERIRNLSQINASMPDCLTYTDRLRFYRAYMKGKKINNADKEIIRGIIKASIARKHLWPPQAKVLK
;
A
#
# COMPACT_ATOMS: atom_id res chain seq x y z
N MET A 1 11.51 16.68 -37.21
CA MET A 1 10.47 16.97 -36.21
C MET A 1 9.93 18.35 -36.54
N ASN A 2 8.60 18.51 -36.50
CA ASN A 2 7.91 19.73 -36.93
C ASN A 2 7.20 20.37 -35.73
N ASN A 3 7.17 21.71 -35.69
CA ASN A 3 6.47 22.47 -34.65
C ASN A 3 5.11 22.94 -35.17
N TYR A 4 4.08 22.82 -34.33
CA TYR A 4 2.72 23.30 -34.61
C TYR A 4 2.18 24.03 -33.40
N VAL A 5 1.32 25.03 -33.61
CA VAL A 5 0.61 25.72 -32.51
C VAL A 5 -0.88 25.51 -32.73
N ASN A 6 -1.56 24.96 -31.73
CA ASN A 6 -3.00 24.72 -31.78
C ASN A 6 -3.59 24.91 -30.37
N ASN A 7 -4.67 25.68 -30.26
CA ASN A 7 -5.36 25.96 -28.98
C ASN A 7 -4.44 26.47 -27.85
N GLY A 8 -3.40 27.25 -28.19
CA GLY A 8 -2.42 27.75 -27.21
C GLY A 8 -1.44 26.70 -26.68
N ILE A 9 -1.37 25.53 -27.32
CA ILE A 9 -0.40 24.48 -27.04
C ILE A 9 0.64 24.46 -28.17
N GLU A 10 1.91 24.51 -27.79
CA GLU A 10 3.05 24.33 -28.69
C GLU A 10 3.35 22.83 -28.81
N TRP A 11 3.10 22.26 -29.98
CA TRP A 11 3.29 20.85 -30.31
C TRP A 11 4.58 20.64 -31.08
N LEU A 12 5.35 19.61 -30.68
CA LEU A 12 6.44 19.03 -31.43
C LEU A 12 6.02 17.65 -31.90
N VAL A 13 6.03 17.43 -33.22
CA VAL A 13 5.57 16.19 -33.87
C VAL A 13 6.74 15.45 -34.50
N ASN A 14 6.74 14.12 -34.35
CA ASN A 14 7.68 13.23 -35.01
C ASN A 14 7.09 12.83 -36.37
N GLY A 15 7.75 13.24 -37.46
CA GLY A 15 7.20 13.13 -38.81
C GLY A 15 6.28 14.30 -39.17
N GLY A 16 5.25 14.01 -39.98
CA GLY A 16 4.23 14.98 -40.41
C GLY A 16 2.98 14.98 -39.52
N LEU A 17 2.16 16.02 -39.67
CA LEU A 17 0.86 16.09 -39.00
C LEU A 17 -0.14 15.18 -39.73
N THR A 18 -0.55 14.09 -39.07
CA THR A 18 -1.58 13.19 -39.58
C THR A 18 -2.98 13.69 -39.26
N ASP A 19 -4.00 13.19 -39.96
CA ASP A 19 -5.40 13.52 -39.67
C ASP A 19 -5.78 13.17 -38.23
N ALA A 20 -5.30 12.01 -37.73
CA ALA A 20 -5.51 11.58 -36.35
C ALA A 20 -4.91 12.58 -35.34
N LEU A 21 -3.68 13.07 -35.57
CA LEU A 21 -3.08 14.07 -34.68
C LEU A 21 -3.79 15.41 -34.75
N SER A 22 -4.22 15.83 -35.94
CA SER A 22 -5.02 17.05 -36.12
C SER A 22 -6.32 16.98 -35.33
N GLU A 23 -7.04 15.86 -35.40
CA GLU A 23 -8.27 15.64 -34.65
C GLU A 23 -8.00 15.65 -33.14
N ILE A 24 -6.96 14.97 -32.68
CA ILE A 24 -6.56 14.99 -31.27
C ILE A 24 -6.27 16.42 -30.82
N PHE A 25 -5.48 17.20 -31.56
CA PHE A 25 -5.13 18.57 -31.16
C PHE A 25 -6.37 19.47 -31.04
N ASN A 26 -7.32 19.32 -31.96
CA ASN A 26 -8.58 20.08 -31.97
C ASN A 26 -9.54 19.68 -30.84
N THR A 27 -9.51 18.41 -30.43
CA THR A 27 -10.47 17.84 -29.47
C THR A 27 -9.88 17.61 -28.08
N ILE A 28 -8.60 17.85 -27.81
CA ILE A 28 -7.92 17.47 -26.55
C ILE A 28 -8.53 18.05 -25.26
N HIS A 29 -9.37 19.08 -25.40
CA HIS A 29 -10.13 19.71 -24.31
C HIS A 29 -11.53 19.10 -24.09
N ARG A 30 -12.02 18.28 -25.02
CA ARG A 30 -13.33 17.63 -25.04
C ARG A 30 -13.20 16.19 -24.55
N ASP A 31 -13.45 15.97 -23.26
CA ASP A 31 -13.20 14.67 -22.61
C ASP A 31 -14.11 13.54 -23.15
N ASP A 32 -15.23 13.85 -23.83
CA ASP A 32 -16.19 12.90 -24.42
C ASP A 32 -15.66 12.12 -25.63
N GLN A 33 -14.60 12.62 -26.29
CA GLN A 33 -13.99 11.98 -27.46
C GLN A 33 -12.93 10.92 -27.08
N TYR A 34 -12.74 10.66 -25.79
CA TYR A 34 -11.66 9.81 -25.29
C TYR A 34 -12.12 8.80 -24.25
N GLU A 35 -11.52 7.61 -24.29
CA GLU A 35 -11.63 6.65 -23.20
C GLU A 35 -10.72 7.10 -22.04
N MET A 36 -11.31 7.30 -20.85
CA MET A 36 -10.60 7.74 -19.66
C MET A 36 -9.85 6.58 -18.99
N VAL A 37 -8.59 6.38 -19.35
CA VAL A 37 -7.75 5.30 -18.79
C VAL A 37 -7.34 5.60 -17.34
N ARG A 38 -7.05 6.87 -17.02
CA ARG A 38 -6.70 7.29 -15.66
C ARG A 38 -7.02 8.76 -15.43
N ASN A 39 -7.84 9.05 -14.44
CA ASN A 39 -8.13 10.42 -14.02
C ASN A 39 -7.45 10.77 -12.68
N GLY A 40 -6.37 11.55 -12.73
CA GLY A 40 -5.70 12.06 -11.54
C GLY A 40 -5.56 13.58 -11.57
N HIS A 41 -5.64 14.22 -10.41
CA HIS A 41 -5.59 15.69 -10.22
C HIS A 41 -4.43 16.40 -10.95
N PHE A 42 -3.27 15.75 -11.09
CA PHE A 42 -2.11 16.30 -11.79
C PHE A 42 -1.64 15.47 -13.00
N ARG A 43 -2.37 14.40 -13.34
CA ARG A 43 -2.06 13.52 -14.47
C ARG A 43 -3.34 12.84 -14.93
N ARG A 44 -3.73 13.10 -16.18
CA ARG A 44 -4.75 12.32 -16.89
C ARG A 44 -4.07 11.43 -17.93
N VAL A 45 -4.62 10.26 -18.17
CA VAL A 45 -4.26 9.38 -19.28
C VAL A 45 -5.54 9.08 -20.04
N LEU A 46 -5.55 9.43 -21.30
CA LEU A 46 -6.66 9.26 -22.24
C LEU A 46 -6.23 8.28 -23.31
N LYS A 47 -7.19 7.54 -23.87
CA LYS A 47 -6.99 6.75 -25.07
C LYS A 47 -7.92 7.27 -26.16
N TYR A 48 -7.33 7.55 -27.31
CA TYR A 48 -8.02 7.93 -28.54
C TYR A 48 -7.93 6.75 -29.51
N THR A 49 -9.01 6.47 -30.22
CA THR A 49 -9.06 5.39 -31.22
C THR A 49 -9.90 5.85 -32.39
N ASN A 50 -9.35 5.75 -33.59
CA ASN A 50 -10.09 5.91 -34.85
C ASN A 50 -10.14 4.58 -35.61
N SER A 51 -10.62 4.58 -36.86
CA SER A 51 -10.79 3.37 -37.67
C SER A 51 -9.48 2.62 -37.96
N HIS A 52 -8.31 3.27 -37.83
CA HIS A 52 -7.03 2.71 -38.26
C HIS A 52 -6.00 2.60 -37.14
N GLU A 53 -6.02 3.52 -36.17
CA GLU A 53 -4.98 3.67 -35.18
C GLU A 53 -5.53 4.03 -33.80
N SER A 54 -4.74 3.71 -32.77
CA SER A 54 -5.03 4.07 -31.39
C SER A 54 -3.83 4.74 -30.75
N TYR A 55 -4.10 5.71 -29.89
CA TYR A 55 -3.11 6.57 -29.25
C TYR A 55 -3.38 6.71 -27.76
N TYR A 56 -2.31 6.76 -26.98
CA TYR A 56 -2.36 7.18 -25.58
C TYR A 56 -1.89 8.62 -25.43
N ILE A 57 -2.67 9.42 -24.71
CA ILE A 57 -2.38 10.82 -24.43
C ILE A 57 -2.20 10.97 -22.93
N LYS A 58 -1.00 11.33 -22.49
CA LYS A 58 -0.73 11.65 -21.07
C LYS A 58 -0.67 13.16 -20.90
N HIS A 59 -1.65 13.70 -20.21
CA HIS A 59 -1.73 15.12 -19.86
C HIS A 59 -1.26 15.32 -18.42
N TYR A 60 -0.24 16.16 -18.23
CA TYR A 60 0.30 16.53 -16.92
C TYR A 60 0.07 18.01 -16.62
N LYS A 61 -0.56 18.29 -15.47
CA LYS A 61 -0.72 19.65 -14.94
C LYS A 61 0.43 20.04 -14.02
N ALA A 62 0.92 21.28 -14.11
CA ALA A 62 1.97 21.79 -13.22
C ALA A 62 1.48 21.84 -11.76
N LYS A 63 2.31 21.38 -10.81
CA LYS A 63 1.92 21.27 -9.40
C LYS A 63 2.28 22.53 -8.61
N GLY A 64 1.29 23.32 -8.20
CA GLY A 64 1.50 24.45 -7.27
C GLY A 64 2.55 25.46 -7.77
N SER A 65 3.02 26.34 -6.89
CA SER A 65 3.92 27.44 -7.26
C SER A 65 5.39 27.01 -7.45
N ILE A 66 5.84 26.00 -6.69
CA ILE A 66 7.24 25.54 -6.73
C ILE A 66 7.57 24.74 -8.00
N ASP A 67 6.72 23.80 -8.42
CA ASP A 67 7.01 23.06 -9.67
C ASP A 67 6.84 23.96 -10.90
N ARG A 68 5.98 24.99 -10.81
CA ARG A 68 5.89 26.07 -11.81
C ARG A 68 7.20 26.84 -11.91
N PHE A 69 7.79 27.27 -10.80
CA PHE A 69 9.09 27.94 -10.82
C PHE A 69 10.21 27.03 -11.34
N LYS A 70 10.26 25.76 -10.92
CA LYS A 70 11.24 24.78 -11.42
C LYS A 70 11.19 24.57 -12.93
N SER A 71 10.01 24.74 -13.54
CA SER A 71 9.83 24.56 -14.98
C SER A 71 10.56 25.59 -15.85
N LEU A 72 11.07 26.68 -15.25
CA LEU A 72 11.94 27.65 -15.92
C LEU A 72 13.33 27.08 -16.22
N PHE A 73 13.79 26.13 -15.41
CA PHE A 73 15.16 25.60 -15.50
C PHE A 73 15.19 24.08 -15.74
N ALA A 74 14.04 23.42 -15.82
CA ALA A 74 13.93 21.97 -15.98
C ALA A 74 12.97 21.61 -17.12
N GLN A 75 13.31 20.53 -17.84
CA GLN A 75 12.43 19.94 -18.85
C GLN A 75 11.09 19.50 -18.25
N SER A 76 10.01 19.69 -19.01
CA SER A 76 8.70 19.16 -18.64
C SER A 76 8.71 17.64 -18.54
N LYS A 77 7.65 17.07 -17.94
CA LYS A 77 7.51 15.60 -17.91
C LYS A 77 7.34 15.03 -19.31
N ALA A 78 6.54 15.69 -20.15
CA ALA A 78 6.34 15.30 -21.53
C ALA A 78 7.66 15.33 -22.32
N LYS A 79 8.43 16.42 -22.22
CA LYS A 79 9.73 16.54 -22.91
C LYS A 79 10.72 15.47 -22.48
N ARG A 80 10.76 15.14 -21.18
CA ARG A 80 11.59 14.05 -20.69
C ARG A 80 11.16 12.70 -21.25
N GLU A 81 9.87 12.38 -21.16
CA GLU A 81 9.33 11.12 -21.68
C GLU A 81 9.54 10.99 -23.19
N TRP A 82 9.34 12.07 -23.95
CA TRP A 82 9.69 12.19 -25.38
C TRP A 82 11.15 11.84 -25.65
N ASN A 83 12.07 12.55 -25.01
CA ASN A 83 13.51 12.35 -25.22
C ASN A 83 13.95 10.93 -24.85
N GLN A 84 13.47 10.41 -23.72
CA GLN A 84 13.81 9.06 -23.29
C GLN A 84 13.21 7.98 -24.20
N GLY A 85 12.04 8.21 -24.80
CA GLY A 85 11.43 7.30 -25.78
C GLY A 85 12.30 7.12 -27.02
N PHE A 86 12.74 8.22 -27.63
CA PHE A 86 13.65 8.14 -28.77
C PHE A 86 15.00 7.55 -28.42
N LEU A 87 15.56 7.87 -27.25
CA LEU A 87 16.81 7.26 -26.80
C LEU A 87 16.66 5.75 -26.61
N LEU A 88 15.54 5.29 -26.07
CA LEU A 88 15.29 3.87 -25.87
C LEU A 88 15.21 3.11 -27.21
N LEU A 89 14.42 3.63 -28.15
CA LEU A 89 14.29 3.09 -29.51
C LEU A 89 15.65 3.06 -30.23
N LYS A 90 16.42 4.14 -30.13
CA LYS A 90 17.78 4.23 -30.72
C LYS A 90 18.76 3.19 -30.16
N ASN A 91 18.58 2.77 -28.91
CA ASN A 91 19.41 1.73 -28.28
C ASN A 91 18.86 0.31 -28.49
N GLY A 92 17.87 0.12 -29.39
CA GLY A 92 17.34 -1.20 -29.73
C GLY A 92 16.36 -1.78 -28.70
N PHE A 93 15.80 -0.95 -27.82
CA PHE A 93 14.76 -1.35 -26.87
C PHE A 93 13.40 -0.82 -27.28
N HIS A 94 12.34 -1.55 -26.95
CA HIS A 94 10.99 -1.19 -27.37
C HIS A 94 10.24 -0.35 -26.32
N THR A 95 9.45 0.60 -26.82
CA THR A 95 8.50 1.43 -26.07
C THR A 95 7.38 1.83 -27.03
N ALA A 96 6.30 2.38 -26.50
CA ALA A 96 5.29 3.05 -27.31
C ALA A 96 5.96 4.19 -28.10
N GLU A 97 5.72 4.21 -29.41
CA GLU A 97 6.31 5.21 -30.32
C GLU A 97 5.79 6.61 -29.96
N PRO A 98 6.67 7.55 -29.54
CA PRO A 98 6.26 8.92 -29.31
C PRO A 98 5.98 9.63 -30.64
N VAL A 99 4.76 10.14 -30.81
CA VAL A 99 4.33 10.80 -32.07
C VAL A 99 4.19 12.31 -31.93
N ALA A 100 3.76 12.80 -30.76
CA ALA A 100 3.75 14.23 -30.48
C ALA A 100 3.99 14.53 -29.00
N MET A 101 4.55 15.70 -28.70
CA MET A 101 4.58 16.28 -27.37
C MET A 101 4.13 17.74 -27.40
N GLY A 102 3.37 18.17 -26.39
CA GLY A 102 2.81 19.51 -26.32
C GLY A 102 3.17 20.22 -25.02
N GLU A 103 3.39 21.53 -25.05
CA GLU A 103 3.55 22.36 -23.84
C GLU A 103 2.72 23.64 -23.95
N THR A 104 2.14 24.06 -22.83
CA THR A 104 1.56 25.39 -22.67
C THR A 104 2.38 26.15 -21.65
N ARG A 105 2.95 27.29 -22.06
CA ARG A 105 3.75 28.16 -21.20
C ARG A 105 3.16 29.56 -21.15
N SER A 106 3.33 30.23 -20.02
CA SER A 106 2.95 31.64 -19.83
C SER A 106 4.11 32.33 -19.13
N CYS A 107 4.70 33.33 -19.80
CA CYS A 107 5.95 33.98 -19.39
C CYS A 107 7.07 32.96 -19.06
N GLY A 108 7.25 31.95 -19.92
CA GLY A 108 8.22 30.86 -19.74
C GLY A 108 7.83 29.80 -18.70
N ILE A 109 6.80 30.04 -17.86
CA ILE A 109 6.35 29.11 -16.82
C ILE A 109 5.42 28.05 -17.43
N LEU A 110 5.76 26.77 -17.26
CA LEU A 110 4.94 25.64 -17.70
C LEU A 110 3.60 25.59 -16.94
N ARG A 111 2.51 25.53 -17.70
CA ARG A 111 1.14 25.32 -17.20
C ARG A 111 0.76 23.87 -17.31
N ASP A 112 0.78 23.35 -18.53
CA ASP A 112 0.40 21.99 -18.88
C ASP A 112 1.37 21.41 -19.90
N CYS A 113 1.49 20.08 -19.91
CA CYS A 113 2.25 19.38 -20.95
C CYS A 113 1.62 18.02 -21.29
N TYR A 114 1.84 17.60 -22.53
CA TYR A 114 1.20 16.47 -23.17
C TYR A 114 2.25 15.60 -23.85
N ILE A 115 2.11 14.29 -23.76
CA ILE A 115 2.87 13.32 -24.57
C ILE A 115 1.87 12.37 -25.20
N ILE A 116 1.98 12.18 -26.51
CA ILE A 116 1.14 11.31 -27.31
C ILE A 116 2.03 10.22 -27.89
N SER A 117 1.61 8.97 -27.70
CA SER A 117 2.30 7.80 -28.24
C SER A 117 1.31 6.85 -28.89
N LYS A 118 1.75 6.10 -29.91
CA LYS A 118 0.94 5.02 -30.47
C LYS A 118 0.66 3.95 -29.42
N THR A 119 -0.51 3.32 -29.50
CA THR A 119 -0.82 2.13 -28.73
C THR A 119 0.06 0.98 -29.19
N ILE A 120 0.57 0.18 -28.24
CA ILE A 120 1.27 -1.07 -28.55
C ILE A 120 0.20 -2.16 -28.68
N PRO A 121 -0.07 -2.68 -29.89
CA PRO A 121 -1.09 -3.70 -30.09
C PRO A 121 -0.69 -5.01 -29.40
N ASN A 122 -1.67 -5.88 -29.12
CA ASN A 122 -1.44 -7.24 -28.63
C ASN A 122 -0.52 -7.33 -27.40
N SER A 123 -0.52 -6.31 -26.55
CA SER A 123 0.37 -6.24 -25.40
C SER A 123 -0.39 -6.17 -24.09
N ILE A 124 0.17 -6.81 -23.07
CA ILE A 124 -0.37 -6.83 -21.71
C ILE A 124 0.75 -6.52 -20.73
N ALA A 125 0.43 -5.85 -19.61
CA ALA A 125 1.40 -5.65 -18.54
C ALA A 125 1.86 -7.01 -18.00
N VAL A 126 3.18 -7.20 -17.84
CA VAL A 126 3.78 -8.45 -17.34
C VAL A 126 3.12 -8.89 -16.05
N LYS A 127 2.82 -7.96 -15.14
CA LYS A 127 2.12 -8.26 -13.89
C LYS A 127 0.74 -8.90 -14.10
N ALA A 128 -0.02 -8.41 -15.07
CA ALA A 128 -1.36 -8.92 -15.38
C ALA A 128 -1.27 -10.30 -16.03
N LEU A 129 -0.36 -10.50 -16.99
CA LEU A 129 -0.11 -11.83 -17.59
C LEU A 129 0.25 -12.87 -16.53
N LEU A 130 1.18 -12.56 -15.62
CA LEU A 130 1.58 -13.48 -14.55
C LEU A 130 0.40 -13.88 -13.64
N LEU A 131 -0.57 -12.98 -13.42
CA LEU A 131 -1.78 -13.29 -12.65
C LEU A 131 -2.74 -14.24 -13.38
N GLU A 132 -2.76 -14.20 -14.72
CA GLU A 132 -3.56 -15.11 -15.54
C GLU A 132 -2.92 -16.49 -15.62
N LEU A 133 -1.60 -16.53 -15.85
CA LEU A 133 -0.84 -17.77 -16.00
C LEU A 133 -0.86 -18.65 -14.73
N ILE A 134 -0.94 -18.08 -13.53
CA ILE A 134 -1.02 -18.88 -12.29
C ILE A 134 -2.37 -19.57 -12.07
N LYS A 135 -3.39 -19.27 -12.88
CA LYS A 135 -4.73 -19.84 -12.72
C LYS A 135 -4.84 -21.28 -13.26
N THR A 136 -3.94 -21.69 -14.15
CA THR A 136 -4.00 -23.00 -14.82
C THR A 136 -2.65 -23.73 -14.72
N PRO A 137 -2.63 -25.08 -14.72
CA PRO A 137 -1.38 -25.84 -14.72
C PRO A 137 -0.48 -25.55 -15.93
N ALA A 138 -1.06 -25.44 -17.13
CA ALA A 138 -0.32 -25.10 -18.35
C ALA A 138 0.33 -23.71 -18.27
N GLY A 139 -0.38 -22.73 -17.68
CA GLY A 139 0.14 -21.38 -17.50
C GLY A 139 1.34 -21.32 -16.55
N VAL A 140 1.49 -22.24 -15.60
CA VAL A 140 2.67 -22.30 -14.71
C VAL A 140 3.96 -22.60 -15.49
N ILE A 141 3.88 -23.37 -16.58
CA ILE A 141 5.03 -23.64 -17.46
C ILE A 141 5.42 -22.37 -18.22
N GLN A 142 4.45 -21.74 -18.88
CA GLN A 142 4.64 -20.47 -19.60
C GLN A 142 5.14 -19.35 -18.67
N LYS A 143 4.66 -19.32 -17.43
CA LYS A 143 5.12 -18.36 -16.41
C LYS A 143 6.64 -18.43 -16.22
N LYS A 144 7.22 -19.65 -16.16
CA LYS A 144 8.67 -19.80 -15.97
C LYS A 144 9.46 -19.23 -17.15
N GLU A 145 8.97 -19.46 -18.37
CA GLU A 145 9.55 -18.91 -19.59
C GLU A 145 9.50 -17.37 -19.60
N VAL A 146 8.30 -16.79 -19.39
CA VAL A 146 8.10 -15.33 -19.32
C VAL A 146 9.02 -14.70 -18.28
N LEU A 147 9.14 -15.29 -17.09
CA LEU A 147 10.01 -14.77 -16.03
C LEU A 147 11.49 -14.82 -16.41
N ARG A 148 11.94 -15.91 -17.07
CA ARG A 148 13.31 -16.04 -17.58
C ARG A 148 13.60 -14.99 -18.66
N ASN A 149 12.71 -14.82 -19.63
CA ASN A 149 12.87 -13.82 -20.68
C ASN A 149 12.87 -12.40 -20.11
N LEU A 150 11.97 -12.11 -19.15
CA LEU A 150 11.89 -10.82 -18.46
C LEU A 150 13.19 -10.46 -17.77
N ILE A 151 13.80 -11.40 -17.03
CA ILE A 151 15.00 -11.08 -16.26
C ILE A 151 16.23 -10.90 -17.16
N LEU A 152 16.30 -11.65 -18.27
CA LEU A 152 17.33 -11.47 -19.30
C LEU A 152 17.15 -10.15 -20.04
N PHE A 153 15.93 -9.76 -20.38
CA PHE A 153 15.60 -8.45 -20.94
C PHE A 153 16.09 -7.31 -20.02
N VAL A 154 15.80 -7.39 -18.72
CA VAL A 154 16.23 -6.38 -17.73
C VAL A 154 17.75 -6.37 -17.55
N LYS A 155 18.39 -7.55 -17.60
CA LYS A 155 19.85 -7.65 -17.58
C LYS A 155 20.45 -6.93 -18.78
N ASN A 156 19.96 -7.22 -19.99
CA ASN A 156 20.42 -6.63 -21.24
C ASN A 156 20.21 -5.10 -21.23
N MET A 157 19.07 -4.62 -20.74
CA MET A 157 18.82 -3.19 -20.54
C MET A 157 19.88 -2.54 -19.65
N HIS A 158 20.16 -3.13 -18.49
CA HIS A 158 21.16 -2.57 -17.59
C HIS A 158 22.60 -2.68 -18.13
N ASP A 159 22.92 -3.74 -18.88
CA ASP A 159 24.22 -3.92 -19.54
C ASP A 159 24.43 -2.90 -20.67
N ALA A 160 23.35 -2.51 -21.36
CA ALA A 160 23.33 -1.42 -22.33
C ALA A 160 23.39 -0.01 -21.70
N GLY A 161 23.58 0.09 -20.38
CA GLY A 161 23.71 1.39 -19.71
C GLY A 161 22.38 2.09 -19.39
N ILE A 162 21.26 1.38 -19.49
CA ILE A 162 19.91 1.93 -19.33
C ILE A 162 19.36 1.57 -17.96
N LEU A 163 18.87 2.57 -17.22
CA LEU A 163 18.07 2.40 -16.01
C LEU A 163 16.69 2.98 -16.25
N HIS A 164 15.62 2.28 -15.91
CA HIS A 164 14.25 2.76 -16.08
C HIS A 164 13.89 3.89 -15.10
N GLY A 165 14.49 3.88 -13.90
CA GLY A 165 14.23 4.80 -12.78
C GLY A 165 13.07 4.37 -11.89
N GLU A 166 12.02 3.81 -12.48
CA GLU A 166 10.82 3.26 -11.79
C GLU A 166 10.46 1.85 -12.26
N LEU A 167 11.45 0.95 -12.42
CA LEU A 167 11.21 -0.41 -12.91
C LEU A 167 10.29 -1.23 -11.98
N HIS A 168 9.11 -1.58 -12.46
CA HIS A 168 8.17 -2.54 -11.86
C HIS A 168 7.35 -3.22 -12.97
N ALA A 169 6.79 -4.40 -12.70
CA ALA A 169 6.20 -5.26 -13.73
C ALA A 169 4.93 -4.67 -14.40
N GLU A 170 4.28 -3.68 -13.80
CA GLU A 170 3.20 -2.93 -14.45
C GLU A 170 3.70 -1.90 -15.48
N ASN A 171 4.99 -1.54 -15.45
CA ASN A 171 5.62 -0.62 -16.42
C ASN A 171 6.35 -1.36 -17.55
N ILE A 172 6.16 -2.68 -17.63
CA ILE A 172 6.72 -3.52 -18.68
C ILE A 172 5.53 -4.24 -19.32
N LEU A 173 5.33 -4.02 -20.60
CA LEU A 173 4.38 -4.79 -21.40
C LEU A 173 5.12 -5.94 -22.07
N VAL A 174 4.40 -7.03 -22.33
CA VAL A 174 4.86 -8.18 -23.10
C VAL A 174 3.85 -8.44 -24.21
N ASP A 175 4.34 -8.81 -25.38
CA ASP A 175 3.46 -9.24 -26.48
C ASP A 175 2.80 -10.58 -26.12
N VAL A 176 1.49 -10.71 -26.37
CA VAL A 176 0.76 -11.94 -26.06
C VAL A 176 1.07 -13.09 -27.02
N ASN A 177 1.66 -12.80 -28.18
CA ASN A 177 2.08 -13.76 -29.19
C ASN A 177 3.58 -14.07 -29.11
N ASP A 178 4.38 -13.20 -28.47
CA ASP A 178 5.81 -13.40 -28.25
C ASP A 178 6.23 -13.00 -26.82
N PHE A 179 6.42 -14.00 -25.97
CA PHE A 179 6.84 -13.84 -24.58
C PHE A 179 8.33 -13.47 -24.39
N ALA A 180 9.07 -13.23 -25.46
CA ALA A 180 10.40 -12.63 -25.44
C ALA A 180 10.38 -11.13 -25.78
N LEU A 181 9.28 -10.61 -26.34
CA LEU A 181 9.17 -9.23 -26.78
C LEU A 181 8.57 -8.33 -25.68
N PHE A 182 9.41 -7.47 -25.11
CA PHE A 182 9.03 -6.54 -24.03
C PHE A 182 9.09 -5.08 -24.45
N TYR A 183 8.13 -4.30 -23.95
CA TYR A 183 8.04 -2.86 -24.14
C TYR A 183 8.08 -2.15 -22.79
N LEU A 184 8.89 -1.09 -22.68
CA LEU A 184 8.93 -0.24 -21.49
C LEU A 184 7.92 0.92 -21.64
N ILE A 185 7.23 1.25 -20.55
CA ILE A 185 6.31 2.39 -20.48
C ILE A 185 6.56 3.23 -19.22
N ASP A 186 6.13 4.49 -19.22
CA ASP A 186 6.39 5.45 -18.12
C ASP A 186 7.90 5.70 -17.90
N ILE A 187 8.59 5.91 -19.02
CA ILE A 187 10.06 6.04 -19.12
C ILE A 187 10.58 7.46 -18.84
N GLY A 188 9.74 8.39 -18.38
CA GLY A 188 10.14 9.79 -18.13
C GLY A 188 11.19 9.99 -17.02
N ARG A 189 11.59 8.92 -16.34
CA ARG A 189 12.68 8.88 -15.34
C ARG A 189 13.84 7.97 -15.74
N ALA A 190 13.80 7.42 -16.95
CA ALA A 190 14.89 6.61 -17.46
C ALA A 190 16.18 7.42 -17.51
N ARG A 191 17.30 6.74 -17.34
CA ARG A 191 18.65 7.29 -17.38
C ARG A 191 19.48 6.43 -18.30
N PHE A 192 20.27 7.09 -19.13
CA PHE A 192 21.13 6.47 -20.13
C PHE A 192 22.56 6.91 -19.82
N GLY A 193 23.50 5.97 -19.87
CA GLY A 193 24.91 6.25 -19.64
C GLY A 193 25.78 5.11 -20.18
N LYS A 194 27.11 5.27 -20.13
CA LYS A 194 28.04 4.24 -20.62
C LYS A 194 28.01 2.96 -19.78
N LYS A 195 27.78 3.08 -18.47
CA LYS A 195 27.67 1.96 -17.53
C LYS A 195 26.64 2.28 -16.44
N THR A 196 25.89 1.27 -16.02
CA THR A 196 25.02 1.36 -14.84
C THR A 196 25.78 0.94 -13.58
N THR A 197 25.55 1.61 -12.45
CA THR A 197 26.20 1.24 -11.19
C THR A 197 25.50 0.03 -10.55
N LEU A 198 26.27 -0.87 -9.93
CA LEU A 198 25.73 -2.05 -9.25
C LEU A 198 24.63 -1.72 -8.21
N PRO A 199 24.77 -0.66 -7.36
CA PRO A 199 23.69 -0.28 -6.45
C PRO A 199 22.41 0.16 -7.15
N ALA A 200 22.51 0.84 -8.30
CA ALA A 200 21.34 1.25 -9.07
C ALA A 200 20.64 0.05 -9.72
N ARG A 201 21.40 -0.86 -10.34
CA ARG A 201 20.90 -2.13 -10.91
C ARG A 201 20.20 -2.96 -9.84
N LYS A 202 20.84 -3.16 -8.68
CA LYS A 202 20.26 -3.88 -7.53
C LYS A 202 18.95 -3.26 -7.08
N LYS A 203 18.86 -1.94 -7.02
CA LYS A 203 17.65 -1.21 -6.63
C LYS A 203 16.51 -1.37 -7.64
N GLU A 204 16.79 -1.32 -8.95
CA GLU A 204 15.78 -1.55 -9.99
C GLU A 204 15.29 -2.99 -9.99
N LEU A 205 16.23 -3.94 -9.95
CA LEU A 205 15.95 -5.36 -9.86
C LEU A 205 15.10 -5.69 -8.62
N SER A 206 15.46 -5.15 -7.45
CA SER A 206 14.69 -5.36 -6.22
C SER A 206 13.27 -4.79 -6.30
N ARG A 207 13.07 -3.69 -7.04
CA ARG A 207 11.74 -3.11 -7.25
C ARG A 207 10.89 -3.94 -8.19
N LEU A 208 11.47 -4.44 -9.28
CA LEU A 208 10.81 -5.38 -10.20
C LEU A 208 10.39 -6.66 -9.47
N LEU A 209 11.35 -7.33 -8.83
CA LEU A 209 11.10 -8.58 -8.10
C LEU A 209 10.09 -8.40 -6.96
N TYR A 210 10.09 -7.23 -6.29
CA TYR A 210 9.07 -6.91 -5.31
C TYR A 210 7.66 -6.80 -5.94
N SER A 211 7.53 -6.20 -7.13
CA SER A 211 6.23 -6.02 -7.81
C SER A 211 5.55 -7.34 -8.23
N ILE A 212 6.32 -8.43 -8.33
CA ILE A 212 5.82 -9.77 -8.70
C ILE A 212 5.81 -10.76 -7.52
N LYS A 213 6.14 -10.31 -6.29
CA LYS A 213 6.31 -11.20 -5.12
C LYS A 213 5.02 -11.90 -4.66
N ASP A 214 3.87 -11.33 -4.96
CA ASP A 214 2.55 -11.92 -4.68
C ASP A 214 2.13 -12.97 -5.72
N VAL A 215 2.84 -13.07 -6.85
CA VAL A 215 2.62 -14.12 -7.88
C VAL A 215 3.80 -15.08 -8.02
N CYS A 216 4.94 -14.77 -7.41
CA CYS A 216 6.15 -15.59 -7.43
C CYS A 216 6.53 -16.10 -6.03
N THR A 217 7.04 -17.33 -5.96
CA THR A 217 7.62 -17.89 -4.74
C THR A 217 9.00 -17.30 -4.46
N ASN A 218 9.52 -17.43 -3.24
CA ASN A 218 10.89 -16.99 -2.95
C ASN A 218 11.92 -17.78 -3.77
N ASP A 219 11.66 -19.04 -4.08
CA ASP A 219 12.56 -19.89 -4.88
C ASP A 219 12.60 -19.40 -6.33
N GLU A 220 11.46 -19.01 -6.90
CA GLU A 220 11.40 -18.36 -8.21
C GLU A 220 12.16 -17.02 -8.20
N ILE A 221 12.01 -16.20 -7.15
CA ILE A 221 12.76 -14.93 -7.02
C ILE A 221 14.27 -15.18 -6.93
N ILE A 222 14.70 -16.20 -6.19
CA ILE A 222 16.11 -16.62 -6.10
C ILE A 222 16.61 -17.06 -7.48
N GLU A 223 15.83 -17.85 -8.21
CA GLU A 223 16.20 -18.30 -9.55
C GLU A 223 16.34 -17.14 -10.53
N LEU A 224 15.44 -16.15 -10.48
CA LEU A 224 15.58 -14.94 -11.29
C LEU A 224 16.86 -14.16 -10.93
N ALA A 225 17.18 -14.05 -9.65
CA ALA A 225 18.44 -13.43 -9.23
C ALA A 225 19.67 -14.20 -9.77
N ARG A 226 19.61 -15.54 -9.83
CA ARG A 226 20.66 -16.36 -10.46
C ARG A 226 20.76 -16.13 -11.96
N CYS A 227 19.63 -16.14 -12.68
CA CYS A 227 19.61 -15.86 -14.12
C CYS A 227 20.16 -14.46 -14.45
N TYR A 228 19.92 -13.49 -13.57
CA TYR A 228 20.51 -12.16 -13.69
C TYR A 228 22.04 -12.17 -13.49
N GLY A 229 22.56 -13.06 -12.64
CA GLY A 229 23.97 -13.46 -12.58
C GLY A 229 24.95 -12.49 -11.91
N THR A 230 24.54 -11.25 -11.60
CA THR A 230 25.45 -10.22 -11.04
C THR A 230 25.50 -10.17 -9.52
N PHE A 231 24.47 -10.69 -8.83
CA PHE A 231 24.30 -10.50 -7.38
C PHE A 231 24.08 -11.83 -6.68
N ASP A 232 24.46 -11.92 -5.41
CA ASP A 232 24.08 -13.05 -4.57
C ASP A 232 22.53 -13.10 -4.46
N PRO A 233 21.88 -14.23 -4.79
CA PRO A 233 20.43 -14.37 -4.69
C PRO A 233 19.88 -14.06 -3.30
N LYS A 234 20.64 -14.37 -2.23
CA LYS A 234 20.21 -14.06 -0.86
C LYS A 234 20.23 -12.55 -0.60
N GLU A 235 21.28 -11.86 -1.05
CA GLU A 235 21.38 -10.40 -1.01
C GLU A 235 20.22 -9.72 -1.78
N ILE A 236 19.82 -10.25 -2.93
CA ILE A 236 18.65 -9.77 -3.68
C ILE A 236 17.36 -9.99 -2.90
N LEU A 237 17.16 -11.18 -2.33
CA LEU A 237 15.95 -11.48 -1.56
C LEU A 237 15.79 -10.53 -0.35
N GLU A 238 16.89 -10.22 0.34
CA GLU A 238 16.94 -9.22 1.41
C GLU A 238 16.60 -7.82 0.90
N SER A 239 17.17 -7.41 -0.23
CA SER A 239 16.92 -6.11 -0.86
C SER A 239 15.47 -5.95 -1.36
N VAL A 240 14.84 -7.02 -1.86
CA VAL A 240 13.40 -7.07 -2.15
C VAL A 240 12.59 -6.84 -0.88
N GLY A 241 13.00 -7.48 0.23
CA GLY A 241 12.44 -7.25 1.56
C GLY A 241 12.54 -5.80 2.04
N ALA A 242 13.69 -5.14 1.80
CA ALA A 242 13.87 -3.73 2.14
C ALA A 242 13.06 -2.78 1.22
N THR A 243 12.86 -3.15 -0.04
CA THR A 243 12.09 -2.37 -1.02
C THR A 243 10.63 -2.23 -0.62
N LYS A 244 10.05 -3.28 -0.06
CA LYS A 244 8.74 -3.29 0.59
C LYS A 244 8.57 -2.16 1.60
N TYR A 245 9.53 -2.02 2.52
CA TYR A 245 9.50 -0.97 3.55
C TYR A 245 9.55 0.44 2.94
N ARG A 246 10.40 0.63 1.93
CA ARG A 246 10.53 1.92 1.26
C ARG A 246 9.26 2.34 0.54
N ILE A 247 8.61 1.39 -0.17
CA ILE A 247 7.35 1.62 -0.88
C ILE A 247 6.22 1.88 0.13
N TRP A 248 6.14 1.07 1.19
CA TRP A 248 5.22 1.31 2.31
C TRP A 248 5.37 2.72 2.86
N ARG A 249 6.58 3.12 3.26
CA ARG A 249 6.86 4.44 3.87
C ARG A 249 6.50 5.58 2.93
N SER A 250 6.77 5.41 1.64
CA SER A 250 6.38 6.37 0.61
C SER A 250 4.86 6.47 0.45
N ARG A 251 4.14 5.34 0.42
CA ARG A 251 2.68 5.29 0.26
C ARG A 251 1.95 5.80 1.50
N ALA A 252 2.32 5.31 2.68
CA ALA A 252 1.77 5.79 3.96
C ALA A 252 2.06 7.28 4.15
N GLY A 253 3.27 7.77 3.81
CA GLY A 253 3.59 9.19 3.91
C GLY A 253 2.74 10.12 3.03
N LYS A 254 1.99 9.61 2.04
CA LYS A 254 1.07 10.42 1.23
C LYS A 254 -0.12 10.95 2.05
N CYS A 255 -0.55 10.25 3.10
CA CYS A 255 -1.64 10.72 3.98
C CYS A 255 -1.24 11.94 4.83
N LEU A 256 0.02 12.37 4.77
CA LEU A 256 0.52 13.57 5.43
C LEU A 256 0.75 14.74 4.46
N LYS A 257 0.36 14.61 3.19
CA LYS A 257 0.55 15.64 2.16
C LYS A 257 -0.74 15.88 1.38
N LYS A 258 -1.00 17.13 0.98
CA LYS A 258 -2.14 17.45 0.11
C LYS A 258 -2.01 16.73 -1.25
N ASN A 259 -3.06 16.00 -1.63
CA ASN A 259 -3.20 15.29 -2.91
C ASN A 259 -4.70 14.98 -3.16
N ASN A 260 -5.01 14.19 -4.18
CA ASN A 260 -6.39 13.89 -4.58
C ASN A 260 -7.19 13.14 -3.50
N ILE A 261 -6.50 12.40 -2.62
CA ILE A 261 -7.13 11.58 -1.59
C ILE A 261 -7.13 12.32 -0.26
N PHE A 262 -6.15 13.20 -0.02
CA PHE A 262 -5.94 13.83 1.29
C PHE A 262 -5.84 15.34 1.18
N THR A 263 -6.50 16.04 2.09
CA THR A 263 -6.36 17.48 2.28
C THR A 263 -5.83 17.80 3.67
N ILE A 264 -5.22 18.98 3.81
CA ILE A 264 -4.65 19.45 5.07
C ILE A 264 -5.06 20.91 5.25
N ILE A 265 -5.68 21.20 6.38
CA ILE A 265 -6.21 22.53 6.70
C ILE A 265 -5.92 22.87 8.16
N LYS A 266 -6.06 24.15 8.50
CA LYS A 266 -6.10 24.63 9.88
C LYS A 266 -7.46 25.26 10.13
N LYS A 267 -8.24 24.74 11.08
CA LYS A 267 -9.57 25.25 11.45
C LYS A 267 -9.89 24.87 12.90
N GLY A 268 -10.60 25.74 13.63
CA GLY A 268 -11.04 25.46 15.02
C GLY A 268 -9.89 25.18 16.00
N GLY A 269 -8.71 25.76 15.81
CA GLY A 269 -7.53 25.47 16.64
C GLY A 269 -6.84 24.12 16.36
N TYR A 270 -7.30 23.39 15.34
CA TYR A 270 -6.72 22.12 14.92
C TYR A 270 -5.98 22.25 13.59
N ARG A 271 -4.88 21.52 13.46
CA ARG A 271 -4.37 21.07 12.17
C ARG A 271 -5.05 19.75 11.84
N ILE A 272 -5.80 19.73 10.74
CA ILE A 272 -6.61 18.59 10.32
C ILE A 272 -5.99 18.00 9.05
N ASN A 273 -5.55 16.74 9.11
CA ASN A 273 -5.24 15.94 7.93
C ASN A 273 -6.42 14.98 7.72
N MET A 274 -7.13 15.09 6.59
CA MET A 274 -8.35 14.32 6.35
C MET A 274 -8.42 13.79 4.93
N ARG A 275 -9.28 12.80 4.69
CA ARG A 275 -9.64 12.39 3.33
C ARG A 275 -10.40 13.52 2.63
N ALA A 276 -10.17 13.69 1.33
CA ALA A 276 -10.66 14.83 0.56
C ALA A 276 -12.19 14.87 0.38
N GLU A 277 -12.86 13.73 0.57
CA GLU A 277 -14.32 13.58 0.57
C GLU A 277 -15.01 14.06 1.85
N TRP A 278 -14.25 14.35 2.92
CA TRP A 278 -14.78 14.87 4.17
C TRP A 278 -14.58 16.37 4.28
N ASP A 279 -15.54 17.07 4.87
CA ASP A 279 -15.43 18.48 5.18
C ASP A 279 -14.95 18.72 6.64
N ALA A 280 -14.38 19.90 6.85
CA ALA A 280 -13.75 20.27 8.10
C ALA A 280 -14.75 20.47 9.24
N ASP A 281 -15.92 21.02 8.93
CA ASP A 281 -16.91 21.46 9.90
C ASP A 281 -17.61 20.27 10.51
N THR A 282 -17.96 19.28 9.69
CA THR A 282 -18.46 17.98 10.14
C THR A 282 -17.47 17.31 11.09
N LEU A 283 -16.17 17.28 10.77
CA LEU A 283 -15.15 16.68 11.65
C LEU A 283 -15.02 17.41 12.99
N LEU A 284 -15.13 18.74 12.99
CA LEU A 284 -15.13 19.52 14.22
C LEU A 284 -16.40 19.27 15.05
N ALA A 285 -17.57 19.22 14.43
CA ALA A 285 -18.82 18.87 15.10
C ALA A 285 -18.79 17.45 15.70
N LEU A 286 -18.15 16.49 15.03
CA LEU A 286 -17.95 15.13 15.56
C LEU A 286 -17.02 15.12 16.78
N ILE A 287 -15.98 15.95 16.78
CA ILE A 287 -15.08 16.11 17.93
C ILE A 287 -15.80 16.80 19.10
N GLU A 288 -16.66 17.76 18.83
CA GLU A 288 -17.48 18.43 19.84
C GLU A 288 -18.45 17.45 20.50
N LYS A 289 -19.25 16.72 19.70
CA LYS A 289 -20.10 15.63 20.19
C LYS A 289 -19.33 14.60 21.01
N HIS A 290 -18.12 14.23 20.58
CA HIS A 290 -17.26 13.34 21.35
C HIS A 290 -16.91 13.90 22.74
N ASN A 291 -16.56 15.19 22.82
CA ASN A 291 -16.25 15.82 24.11
C ASN A 291 -17.49 15.88 25.02
N ASP A 292 -18.66 16.21 24.47
CA ASP A 292 -19.92 16.21 25.20
C ASP A 292 -20.26 14.82 25.72
N SER A 293 -20.20 13.79 24.86
CA SER A 293 -20.43 12.40 25.28
C SER A 293 -19.50 11.96 26.41
N LEU A 294 -18.23 12.35 26.37
CA LEU A 294 -17.26 12.03 27.43
C LEU A 294 -17.52 12.79 28.74
N ARG A 295 -17.95 14.05 28.66
CA ARG A 295 -18.32 14.87 29.82
C ARG A 295 -19.57 14.33 30.50
N ASP A 296 -20.57 14.03 29.70
CA ASP A 296 -21.93 13.67 30.14
C ASP A 296 -22.08 12.15 30.36
N ARG A 297 -21.02 11.36 30.10
CA ARG A 297 -20.95 9.90 30.25
C ARG A 297 -22.06 9.14 29.52
N GLN A 298 -22.32 9.56 28.29
CA GLN A 298 -23.33 8.94 27.43
C GLN A 298 -22.99 7.47 27.10
N GLU A 299 -24.01 6.68 26.72
CA GLU A 299 -23.88 5.25 26.42
C GLU A 299 -22.91 4.93 25.27
N ASN A 300 -22.70 5.90 24.38
CA ASN A 300 -21.81 5.78 23.23
C ASN A 300 -20.30 5.90 23.59
N VAL A 301 -19.97 6.09 24.87
CA VAL A 301 -18.59 6.10 25.39
C VAL A 301 -18.08 4.67 25.56
N ILE A 302 -17.12 4.28 24.73
CA ILE A 302 -16.44 2.97 24.86
C ILE A 302 -15.40 3.00 25.98
N LYS A 303 -14.66 4.12 26.11
CA LYS A 303 -13.56 4.24 27.08
C LYS A 303 -13.33 5.69 27.45
N ASN A 304 -13.28 5.99 28.73
CA ASN A 304 -12.84 7.28 29.23
C ASN A 304 -11.77 7.08 30.31
N SER A 305 -10.55 7.52 30.04
CA SER A 305 -9.42 7.39 30.96
C SER A 305 -8.56 8.64 30.90
N HIS A 306 -7.67 8.82 31.88
CA HIS A 306 -6.78 9.99 31.94
C HIS A 306 -5.89 10.14 30.68
N LYS A 307 -5.62 9.06 29.93
CA LYS A 307 -4.75 9.09 28.73
C LYS A 307 -5.51 8.98 27.41
N THR A 308 -6.77 8.53 27.42
CA THR A 308 -7.52 8.21 26.20
C THR A 308 -9.02 8.32 26.42
N GLY A 309 -9.71 8.98 25.50
CA GLY A 309 -11.16 8.95 25.34
C GLY A 309 -11.55 8.26 24.04
N ILE A 310 -12.58 7.43 24.04
CA ILE A 310 -13.09 6.73 22.85
C ILE A 310 -14.62 6.77 22.88
N THR A 311 -15.23 7.29 21.81
CA THR A 311 -16.68 7.28 21.62
C THR A 311 -17.04 6.78 20.22
N LEU A 312 -18.26 6.26 20.08
CA LEU A 312 -18.91 6.07 18.79
C LEU A 312 -19.88 7.22 18.56
N VAL A 313 -19.71 7.98 17.48
CA VAL A 313 -20.60 9.10 17.15
C VAL A 313 -21.35 8.74 15.88
N PHE A 314 -22.67 8.63 15.98
CA PHE A 314 -23.53 8.32 14.84
C PHE A 314 -23.69 9.56 13.96
N CYS A 315 -23.59 9.36 12.65
CA CYS A 315 -23.81 10.41 11.64
C CYS A 315 -25.22 10.24 11.06
N PRO A 316 -25.96 11.33 10.80
CA PRO A 316 -27.26 11.26 10.12
C PRO A 316 -27.16 10.84 8.63
N ASP A 317 -25.96 10.80 8.06
CA ASP A 317 -25.73 10.49 6.64
C ASP A 317 -25.94 8.98 6.36
N GLU A 318 -26.79 8.65 5.39
CA GLU A 318 -27.11 7.29 4.98
C GLU A 318 -25.89 6.46 4.54
N LYS A 319 -24.81 7.11 4.07
CA LYS A 319 -23.59 6.42 3.60
C LYS A 319 -22.65 6.01 4.73
N ILE A 320 -22.72 6.67 5.88
CA ILE A 320 -21.77 6.46 6.99
C ILE A 320 -22.57 6.29 8.28
N LYS A 321 -22.75 5.03 8.68
CA LYS A 321 -23.47 4.65 9.91
C LYS A 321 -22.90 5.24 11.21
N GLY A 322 -21.76 5.92 11.15
CA GLY A 322 -21.11 6.61 12.26
C GLY A 322 -19.60 6.55 12.18
N VAL A 323 -18.94 7.19 13.14
CA VAL A 323 -17.48 7.21 13.28
C VAL A 323 -17.05 6.80 14.69
N CYS A 324 -15.85 6.26 14.80
CA CYS A 324 -15.16 6.12 16.08
C CYS A 324 -14.20 7.30 16.26
N VAL A 325 -14.34 8.03 17.37
CA VAL A 325 -13.45 9.13 17.72
C VAL A 325 -12.57 8.71 18.88
N LYS A 326 -11.25 8.62 18.64
CA LYS A 326 -10.24 8.30 19.65
C LYS A 326 -9.40 9.54 19.96
N GLU A 327 -9.57 10.07 21.16
CA GLU A 327 -8.77 11.14 21.74
C GLU A 327 -7.54 10.58 22.46
N TYR A 328 -6.38 11.19 22.19
CA TYR A 328 -5.12 10.94 22.90
C TYR A 328 -4.77 12.16 23.75
N ARG A 329 -4.66 11.94 25.06
CA ARG A 329 -4.40 12.96 26.07
C ARG A 329 -2.96 12.85 26.57
N TYR A 330 -2.35 14.00 26.88
CA TYR A 330 -0.96 14.10 27.32
C TYR A 330 -0.88 14.80 28.69
N PRO A 331 -1.03 14.05 29.81
CA PRO A 331 -1.06 14.63 31.15
C PRO A 331 0.24 15.34 31.52
N ALA A 332 1.37 14.69 31.21
CA ALA A 332 2.69 15.21 31.54
C ALA A 332 3.16 16.22 30.48
N LEU A 333 3.56 17.42 30.93
CA LEU A 333 4.11 18.48 30.08
C LEU A 333 5.33 18.02 29.28
N LEU A 334 6.22 17.22 29.88
CA LEU A 334 7.38 16.65 29.18
C LEU A 334 6.95 15.80 27.97
N LYS A 335 5.87 15.01 28.09
CA LYS A 335 5.34 14.22 26.97
C LYS A 335 4.75 15.10 25.88
N ARG A 336 4.13 16.23 26.23
CA ARG A 336 3.68 17.22 25.26
C ARG A 336 4.86 17.78 24.47
N GLY A 337 5.95 18.14 25.14
CA GLY A 337 7.19 18.58 24.50
C GLY A 337 7.76 17.53 23.54
N VAL A 338 7.93 16.29 23.99
CA VAL A 338 8.42 15.18 23.15
C VAL A 338 7.54 14.99 21.92
N TYR A 339 6.23 14.83 22.08
CA TYR A 339 5.30 14.65 20.96
C TYR A 339 5.06 15.91 20.12
N SER A 340 5.62 17.04 20.54
CA SER A 340 5.66 18.24 19.69
C SER A 340 6.75 18.14 18.64
N LEU A 341 7.87 17.48 18.98
CA LEU A 341 9.03 17.26 18.13
C LEU A 341 8.92 15.99 17.27
N ILE A 342 8.38 14.91 17.85
CA ILE A 342 8.12 13.65 17.13
C ILE A 342 6.64 13.50 16.77
N HIS A 343 6.28 12.41 16.07
CA HIS A 343 4.87 12.12 15.79
C HIS A 343 4.07 11.84 17.08
N SER A 344 2.90 12.48 17.21
CA SER A 344 1.90 12.16 18.22
C SER A 344 1.40 10.71 18.08
N PRO A 345 0.94 10.05 19.15
CA PRO A 345 0.23 8.77 19.08
C PRO A 345 -0.89 8.72 18.04
N ALA A 346 -1.74 9.75 17.95
CA ALA A 346 -2.78 9.81 16.91
C ALA A 346 -2.17 9.81 15.50
N ARG A 347 -1.09 10.55 15.28
CA ARG A 347 -0.37 10.59 13.99
C ARG A 347 0.34 9.28 13.68
N LYS A 348 0.89 8.59 14.69
CA LYS A 348 1.44 7.24 14.53
C LYS A 348 0.35 6.26 14.11
N ALA A 349 -0.81 6.29 14.78
CA ALA A 349 -1.95 5.47 14.42
C ALA A 349 -2.47 5.79 13.02
N TRP A 350 -2.62 7.08 12.65
CA TRP A 350 -2.99 7.51 11.29
C TRP A 350 -2.05 6.93 10.21
N LEU A 351 -0.73 7.05 10.42
CA LEU A 351 0.27 6.49 9.52
C LEU A 351 0.20 4.95 9.46
N ALA A 352 0.01 4.30 10.59
CA ALA A 352 -0.06 2.85 10.68
C ALA A 352 -1.35 2.32 10.03
N SER A 353 -2.50 2.96 10.24
CA SER A 353 -3.77 2.59 9.60
C SER A 353 -3.64 2.62 8.08
N HIS A 354 -3.17 3.74 7.50
CA HIS A 354 -2.93 3.82 6.07
C HIS A 354 -1.82 2.85 5.61
N GLY A 355 -0.85 2.57 6.47
CA GLY A 355 0.19 1.59 6.25
C GLY A 355 -0.35 0.17 6.09
N LEU A 356 -1.25 -0.25 6.97
CA LEU A 356 -1.93 -1.55 6.90
C LEU A 356 -2.77 -1.65 5.63
N LEU A 357 -3.58 -0.64 5.33
CA LEU A 357 -4.41 -0.59 4.12
C LEU A 357 -3.55 -0.68 2.84
N ALA A 358 -2.40 0.02 2.80
CA ALA A 358 -1.47 -0.05 1.68
C ALA A 358 -0.83 -1.45 1.50
N LEU A 359 -0.82 -2.26 2.56
CA LEU A 359 -0.37 -3.65 2.56
C LEU A 359 -1.54 -4.66 2.46
N LYS A 360 -2.76 -4.19 2.19
CA LYS A 360 -3.98 -5.02 2.13
C LYS A 360 -4.22 -5.80 3.42
N LEU A 361 -3.91 -5.18 4.56
CA LEU A 361 -4.29 -5.61 5.90
C LEU A 361 -5.44 -4.72 6.36
N LEU A 362 -6.46 -5.31 6.97
CA LEU A 362 -7.69 -4.60 7.32
C LEU A 362 -7.55 -3.88 8.67
N THR A 363 -8.12 -2.68 8.71
CA THR A 363 -8.29 -1.80 9.87
C THR A 363 -9.49 -0.92 9.52
N PRO A 364 -10.24 -0.39 10.50
CA PRO A 364 -11.23 0.62 10.23
C PRO A 364 -10.61 1.77 9.43
N GLN A 365 -11.27 2.19 8.34
CA GLN A 365 -10.82 3.26 7.47
C GLN A 365 -10.54 4.53 8.29
N PRO A 366 -9.29 5.02 8.32
CA PRO A 366 -8.99 6.30 8.93
C PRO A 366 -9.58 7.43 8.07
N ILE A 367 -10.31 8.33 8.73
CA ILE A 367 -11.03 9.46 8.12
C ILE A 367 -10.23 10.75 8.31
N ALA A 368 -9.87 11.06 9.56
CA ALA A 368 -9.13 12.26 9.90
C ALA A 368 -8.17 12.09 11.08
N LEU A 369 -7.11 12.88 11.04
CA LEU A 369 -6.18 13.16 12.14
C LEU A 369 -6.29 14.64 12.49
N CYS A 370 -6.66 14.96 13.73
CA CYS A 370 -6.75 16.33 14.22
C CYS A 370 -5.74 16.53 15.35
N GLU A 371 -4.86 17.53 15.24
CA GLU A 371 -3.87 17.87 16.26
C GLU A 371 -4.03 19.32 16.69
N SER A 372 -4.25 19.55 17.99
CA SER A 372 -4.27 20.89 18.56
C SER A 372 -2.92 21.22 19.18
N ARG A 373 -2.42 22.44 18.90
CA ARG A 373 -1.16 22.93 19.42
C ARG A 373 -1.33 24.35 19.94
N LYS A 374 -0.80 24.62 21.13
CA LYS A 374 -0.71 25.95 21.73
C LYS A 374 0.76 26.35 21.81
N TYR A 375 1.12 27.50 21.23
CA TYR A 375 2.52 27.95 21.08
C TYR A 375 3.47 26.87 20.52
N GLY A 376 2.99 26.08 19.55
CA GLY A 376 3.75 24.98 18.95
C GLY A 376 3.75 23.66 19.74
N ILE A 377 3.31 23.67 21.00
CA ILE A 377 3.26 22.51 21.89
C ILE A 377 1.95 21.74 21.69
N LEU A 378 2.04 20.42 21.48
CA LEU A 378 0.92 19.50 21.33
C LEU A 378 0.11 19.37 22.62
N GLU A 379 -1.17 19.73 22.58
CA GLU A 379 -2.06 19.64 23.75
C GLU A 379 -2.88 18.35 23.77
N LYS A 380 -3.49 18.03 22.63
CA LYS A 380 -4.30 16.83 22.41
C LYS A 380 -4.37 16.51 20.92
N SER A 381 -4.73 15.27 20.62
CA SER A 381 -4.88 14.83 19.24
C SER A 381 -5.95 13.76 19.11
N PHE A 382 -6.64 13.75 17.98
CA PHE A 382 -7.75 12.86 17.70
C PHE A 382 -7.46 12.04 16.45
N LEU A 383 -7.88 10.78 16.46
CA LEU A 383 -8.01 9.95 15.28
C LEU A 383 -9.49 9.62 15.10
N VAL A 384 -10.03 9.97 13.94
CA VAL A 384 -11.38 9.62 13.52
C VAL A 384 -11.30 8.48 12.51
N THR A 385 -12.03 7.40 12.76
CA THR A 385 -12.12 6.24 11.85
C THR A 385 -13.57 5.88 11.57
N GLU A 386 -13.82 5.10 10.53
CA GLU A 386 -15.15 4.52 10.32
C GLU A 386 -15.62 3.72 11.55
N ASN A 387 -16.93 3.71 11.77
CA ASN A 387 -17.51 2.86 12.78
C ASN A 387 -17.46 1.38 12.35
N ALA A 388 -16.81 0.55 13.16
CA ALA A 388 -16.70 -0.89 12.96
C ALA A 388 -17.49 -1.69 14.02
N SER A 389 -18.48 -1.08 14.68
CA SER A 389 -19.27 -1.70 15.76
C SER A 389 -20.12 -2.90 15.33
N GLY A 390 -20.35 -3.09 14.03
CA GLY A 390 -20.98 -4.31 13.50
C GLY A 390 -20.12 -5.57 13.63
N ASN A 391 -18.86 -5.44 14.07
CA ASN A 391 -17.91 -6.54 14.21
C ASN A 391 -17.61 -6.80 15.69
N LEU A 392 -17.39 -8.07 16.05
CA LEU A 392 -17.09 -8.46 17.44
C LEU A 392 -15.57 -8.48 17.69
N PRO A 393 -15.09 -7.98 18.84
CA PRO A 393 -13.74 -8.27 19.31
C PRO A 393 -13.45 -9.78 19.30
N CYS A 394 -12.24 -10.19 18.94
CA CYS A 394 -11.93 -11.59 18.66
C CYS A 394 -12.14 -12.52 19.86
N ASN A 395 -11.85 -12.05 21.07
CA ASN A 395 -12.14 -12.80 22.30
C ASN A 395 -13.64 -13.00 22.50
N GLN A 396 -14.43 -11.95 22.28
CA GLN A 396 -15.88 -11.99 22.39
C GLN A 396 -16.49 -12.89 21.31
N TYR A 397 -16.05 -12.78 20.06
CA TYR A 397 -16.47 -13.66 18.97
C TYR A 397 -16.24 -15.14 19.29
N VAL A 398 -15.05 -15.48 19.81
CA VAL A 398 -14.71 -16.86 20.21
C VAL A 398 -15.63 -17.35 21.33
N THR A 399 -15.87 -16.53 22.36
CA THR A 399 -16.76 -16.88 23.47
C THR A 399 -18.21 -17.03 23.03
N GLU A 400 -18.74 -16.12 22.22
CA GLU A 400 -20.15 -16.11 21.86
C GLU A 400 -20.50 -17.10 20.75
N LYS A 401 -19.63 -17.22 19.73
CA LYS A 401 -19.94 -17.97 18.50
C LYS A 401 -19.27 -19.34 18.44
N LEU A 402 -18.20 -19.59 19.21
CA LEU A 402 -17.43 -20.84 19.15
C LEU A 402 -17.44 -21.66 20.45
N ASN A 403 -17.87 -21.08 21.58
CA ASN A 403 -17.97 -21.80 22.87
C ASN A 403 -19.26 -22.64 22.99
N ARG A 404 -20.36 -22.16 22.42
CA ARG A 404 -21.72 -22.57 22.81
C ARG A 404 -22.30 -23.83 22.14
N ALA A 405 -21.54 -24.64 21.40
CA ALA A 405 -22.17 -25.76 20.70
C ALA A 405 -21.33 -27.04 20.64
N HIS A 406 -21.95 -28.14 21.07
CA HIS A 406 -21.48 -29.51 20.89
C HIS A 406 -21.95 -30.02 19.51
N GLY A 407 -21.03 -30.43 18.63
CA GLY A 407 -21.38 -31.01 17.33
C GLY A 407 -20.29 -30.88 16.27
N LYS A 408 -20.24 -31.83 15.32
CA LYS A 408 -19.23 -31.87 14.23
C LYS A 408 -19.12 -30.56 13.42
N PRO A 409 -20.23 -29.86 13.05
CA PRO A 409 -20.14 -28.61 12.27
C PRO A 409 -19.42 -27.47 13.01
N VAL A 410 -19.66 -27.33 14.32
CA VAL A 410 -19.06 -26.27 15.15
C VAL A 410 -17.58 -26.53 15.36
N PHE A 411 -17.17 -27.78 15.56
CA PHE A 411 -15.75 -28.13 15.60
C PHE A 411 -15.03 -27.80 14.29
N ARG A 412 -15.66 -28.07 13.14
CA ARG A 412 -15.09 -27.73 11.83
C ARG A 412 -14.96 -26.21 11.66
N LYS A 413 -15.98 -25.45 12.05
CA LYS A 413 -15.96 -23.98 12.04
C LYS A 413 -14.87 -23.42 12.95
N LYS A 414 -14.76 -23.89 14.20
CA LYS A 414 -13.69 -23.50 15.14
C LYS A 414 -12.30 -23.77 14.57
N ARG A 415 -12.08 -24.94 13.96
CA ARG A 415 -10.81 -25.29 13.30
C ARG A 415 -10.48 -24.35 12.13
N ARG A 416 -11.47 -24.08 11.26
CA ARG A 416 -11.32 -23.12 10.14
C ARG A 416 -10.99 -21.72 10.64
N PHE A 417 -11.70 -21.24 11.66
CA PHE A 417 -11.45 -19.93 12.26
C PHE A 417 -10.02 -19.81 12.81
N VAL A 418 -9.58 -20.79 13.61
CA VAL A 418 -8.23 -20.82 14.19
C VAL A 418 -7.15 -20.80 13.11
N SER A 419 -7.33 -21.58 12.04
CA SER A 419 -6.41 -21.57 10.90
C SER A 419 -6.42 -20.21 10.19
N SER A 420 -7.60 -19.63 9.91
CA SER A 420 -7.74 -18.33 9.25
C SER A 420 -7.09 -17.20 10.06
N LEU A 421 -7.28 -17.18 11.38
CA LEU A 421 -6.63 -16.21 12.27
C LEU A 421 -5.10 -16.38 12.24
N ALA A 422 -4.61 -17.61 12.26
CA ALA A 422 -3.17 -17.90 12.17
C ALA A 422 -2.57 -17.41 10.85
N GLU A 423 -3.28 -17.58 9.75
CA GLU A 423 -2.89 -17.09 8.43
C GLU A 423 -2.86 -15.56 8.38
N SER A 424 -3.81 -14.89 9.04
CA SER A 424 -3.82 -13.44 9.17
C SER A 424 -2.58 -12.93 9.91
N PHE A 425 -2.22 -13.55 11.05
CA PHE A 425 -1.00 -13.23 11.81
C PHE A 425 0.28 -13.52 11.02
N ARG A 426 0.31 -14.64 10.30
CA ARG A 426 1.41 -14.98 9.40
C ARG A 426 1.57 -13.91 8.33
N LYS A 427 0.48 -13.53 7.67
CA LYS A 427 0.47 -12.46 6.65
C LYS A 427 1.01 -11.15 7.24
N LEU A 428 0.57 -10.76 8.44
CA LEU A 428 1.06 -9.56 9.13
C LEU A 428 2.59 -9.63 9.38
N HIS A 429 3.10 -10.75 9.90
CA HIS A 429 4.53 -10.93 10.18
C HIS A 429 5.39 -11.09 8.91
N ASP A 430 4.91 -11.80 7.88
CA ASP A 430 5.54 -11.91 6.55
C ASP A 430 5.57 -10.54 5.87
N LEU A 431 4.57 -9.70 6.16
CA LEU A 431 4.52 -8.30 5.79
C LEU A 431 5.39 -7.39 6.67
N GLY A 432 6.17 -7.96 7.61
CA GLY A 432 7.18 -7.23 8.38
C GLY A 432 6.56 -6.20 9.33
N VAL A 433 5.29 -6.41 9.69
CA VAL A 433 4.54 -5.55 10.59
C VAL A 433 4.68 -6.15 11.99
N TYR A 434 5.07 -5.34 12.96
CA TYR A 434 5.08 -5.68 14.38
C TYR A 434 4.06 -4.82 15.10
N HIS A 435 3.17 -5.46 15.85
CA HIS A 435 2.13 -4.78 16.61
C HIS A 435 2.40 -4.93 18.10
N ALA A 436 2.80 -3.85 18.79
CA ALA A 436 3.29 -3.98 20.17
C ALA A 436 2.23 -4.42 21.20
N ASP A 437 0.93 -4.37 20.85
CA ASP A 437 -0.17 -4.79 21.72
C ASP A 437 -1.19 -5.70 21.00
N LEU A 438 -0.72 -6.78 20.37
CA LEU A 438 -1.55 -7.64 19.51
C LEU A 438 -2.39 -8.66 20.29
N LYS A 439 -3.30 -8.14 21.11
CA LYS A 439 -4.26 -8.92 21.92
C LYS A 439 -5.56 -9.17 21.15
N ALA A 440 -6.33 -10.18 21.57
CA ALA A 440 -7.58 -10.58 20.95
C ALA A 440 -8.63 -9.44 20.89
N ASN A 441 -8.68 -8.58 21.90
CA ASN A 441 -9.60 -7.42 21.93
C ASN A 441 -9.20 -6.31 20.94
N ASN A 442 -7.95 -6.29 20.47
CA ASN A 442 -7.46 -5.36 19.46
C ASN A 442 -7.62 -5.92 18.03
N ILE A 443 -8.45 -6.95 17.86
CA ILE A 443 -8.79 -7.54 16.57
C ILE A 443 -10.31 -7.65 16.50
N LEU A 444 -10.95 -6.95 15.57
CA LEU A 444 -12.36 -7.18 15.27
C LEU A 444 -12.51 -8.27 14.23
N VAL A 445 -13.51 -9.12 14.44
CA VAL A 445 -13.87 -10.24 13.56
C VAL A 445 -15.18 -9.89 12.87
N ASN A 446 -15.12 -9.85 11.55
CA ASN A 446 -16.31 -9.87 10.70
C ASN A 446 -16.40 -11.27 10.07
N GLU A 447 -17.47 -11.99 10.38
CA GLU A 447 -17.73 -13.32 9.80
C GLU A 447 -18.45 -13.19 8.46
N LEU A 448 -17.88 -13.81 7.44
CA LEU A 448 -18.46 -13.98 6.10
C LEU A 448 -18.93 -15.44 5.96
N PRO A 449 -19.77 -15.78 4.95
CA PRO A 449 -20.29 -17.14 4.78
C PRO A 449 -19.23 -18.25 4.85
N ASP A 450 -18.03 -18.01 4.31
CA ASP A 450 -16.94 -18.99 4.30
C ASP A 450 -15.57 -18.45 4.73
N ALA A 451 -15.52 -17.25 5.29
CA ALA A 451 -14.27 -16.58 5.63
C ALA A 451 -14.42 -15.65 6.83
N TRP A 452 -13.30 -15.09 7.28
CA TRP A 452 -13.28 -14.07 8.30
C TRP A 452 -12.40 -12.92 7.86
N ASN A 453 -12.90 -11.70 8.03
CA ASN A 453 -12.10 -10.50 7.94
C ASN A 453 -11.64 -10.12 9.36
N PHE A 454 -10.33 -9.88 9.50
CA PHE A 454 -9.71 -9.49 10.77
C PHE A 454 -9.22 -8.04 10.68
N TYR A 455 -9.87 -7.14 11.42
CA TYR A 455 -9.51 -5.73 11.47
C TYR A 455 -8.63 -5.45 12.68
N TYR A 456 -7.41 -4.99 12.45
CA TYR A 456 -6.46 -4.65 13.51
C TYR A 456 -6.75 -3.26 14.08
N LEU A 457 -6.83 -3.16 15.41
CA LEU A 457 -7.07 -1.93 16.15
C LEU A 457 -5.83 -1.53 16.97
N ASP A 458 -5.88 -0.34 17.58
CA ASP A 458 -4.83 0.19 18.46
C ASP A 458 -3.45 0.32 17.79
N LEU A 459 -3.43 1.05 16.68
CA LEU A 459 -2.30 1.10 15.76
C LEU A 459 -1.22 2.14 16.10
N ASP A 460 -1.30 2.81 17.26
CA ASP A 460 -0.36 3.85 17.68
C ASP A 460 1.04 3.30 18.03
N ARG A 461 1.15 1.99 18.28
CA ARG A 461 2.39 1.24 18.50
C ARG A 461 2.57 0.09 17.51
N VAL A 462 2.33 0.39 16.23
CA VAL A 462 2.59 -0.51 15.10
C VAL A 462 3.81 -0.05 14.32
N TYR A 463 4.70 -0.98 14.07
CA TYR A 463 5.99 -0.75 13.45
C TYR A 463 6.12 -1.59 12.19
N PHE A 464 6.68 -1.01 11.14
CA PHE A 464 6.87 -1.68 9.86
C PHE A 464 8.36 -1.93 9.71
N ASN A 465 8.93 -2.92 10.40
CA ASN A 465 10.38 -3.09 10.52
C ASN A 465 11.01 -3.88 9.35
N GLY A 466 10.23 -4.17 8.30
CA GLY A 466 10.68 -4.94 7.13
C GLY A 466 10.73 -6.44 7.40
N ARG A 467 11.50 -6.86 8.42
CA ARG A 467 11.57 -8.24 8.94
C ARG A 467 11.24 -8.24 10.44
N ILE A 468 10.32 -9.12 10.84
CA ILE A 468 10.07 -9.39 12.25
C ILE A 468 11.16 -10.30 12.81
N THR A 469 11.70 -9.92 13.98
CA THR A 469 12.65 -10.73 14.76
C THR A 469 11.97 -11.92 15.43
N ARG A 470 12.77 -12.89 15.90
CA ARG A 470 12.25 -14.03 16.69
C ARG A 470 11.50 -13.54 17.93
N ASP A 471 12.03 -12.54 18.62
CA ASP A 471 11.45 -12.04 19.87
C ASP A 471 10.18 -11.24 19.65
N GLU A 472 10.11 -10.40 18.62
CA GLU A 472 8.87 -9.71 18.22
C GLU A 472 7.76 -10.73 17.88
N ARG A 473 8.12 -11.80 17.17
CA ARG A 473 7.19 -12.89 16.83
C ARG A 473 6.68 -13.59 18.09
N ILE A 474 7.59 -14.01 18.99
CA ILE A 474 7.23 -14.64 20.27
C ILE A 474 6.32 -13.70 21.06
N ARG A 475 6.62 -12.40 21.10
CA ARG A 475 5.84 -11.41 21.82
C ARG A 475 4.42 -11.28 21.28
N ASN A 476 4.23 -11.11 19.98
CA ASN A 476 2.90 -11.03 19.35
C ASN A 476 2.10 -12.32 19.54
N LEU A 477 2.73 -13.48 19.30
CA LEU A 477 2.09 -14.78 19.50
C LEU A 477 1.74 -15.02 20.98
N SER A 478 2.55 -14.54 21.92
CA SER A 478 2.25 -14.64 23.35
C SER A 478 1.06 -13.78 23.78
N GLN A 479 0.89 -12.60 23.15
CA GLN A 479 -0.19 -11.66 23.45
C GLN A 479 -1.54 -12.20 23.00
N ILE A 480 -1.63 -12.73 21.78
CA ILE A 480 -2.87 -13.36 21.30
C ILE A 480 -3.17 -14.63 22.10
N ASN A 481 -2.17 -15.47 22.38
CA ASN A 481 -2.35 -16.68 23.15
C ASN A 481 -2.86 -16.37 24.58
N ALA A 482 -2.31 -15.37 25.25
CA ALA A 482 -2.75 -14.99 26.61
C ALA A 482 -4.10 -14.28 26.66
N SER A 483 -4.56 -13.65 25.57
CA SER A 483 -5.83 -12.90 25.56
C SER A 483 -7.01 -13.69 24.96
N MET A 484 -6.77 -14.93 24.55
CA MET A 484 -7.79 -15.82 23.98
C MET A 484 -8.53 -16.61 25.07
N PRO A 485 -9.87 -16.77 24.95
CA PRO A 485 -10.67 -17.53 25.90
C PRO A 485 -10.27 -19.00 26.07
N ASP A 486 -10.62 -19.59 27.21
CA ASP A 486 -10.23 -20.96 27.59
C ASP A 486 -10.90 -22.06 26.76
N CYS A 487 -12.03 -21.74 26.09
CA CYS A 487 -12.70 -22.66 25.17
C CYS A 487 -11.83 -23.04 23.95
N LEU A 488 -10.73 -22.31 23.71
CA LEU A 488 -9.65 -22.74 22.83
C LEU A 488 -8.68 -23.67 23.58
N THR A 489 -8.82 -24.97 23.29
CA THR A 489 -8.03 -26.04 23.88
C THR A 489 -6.55 -25.93 23.50
N TYR A 490 -5.69 -26.67 24.21
CA TYR A 490 -4.28 -26.82 23.84
C TYR A 490 -4.11 -27.28 22.38
N THR A 491 -4.95 -28.21 21.93
CA THR A 491 -4.95 -28.70 20.55
C THR A 491 -5.30 -27.61 19.54
N ASP A 492 -6.23 -26.71 19.87
CA ASP A 492 -6.55 -25.56 19.02
C ASP A 492 -5.38 -24.56 18.97
N ARG A 493 -4.73 -24.30 20.10
CA ARG A 493 -3.56 -23.42 20.18
C ARG A 493 -2.36 -23.97 19.40
N LEU A 494 -2.12 -25.28 19.44
CA LEU A 494 -1.13 -25.92 18.59
C LEU A 494 -1.52 -25.90 17.10
N ARG A 495 -2.81 -26.07 16.79
CA ARG A 495 -3.31 -25.95 15.42
C ARG A 495 -3.08 -24.56 14.86
N PHE A 496 -3.31 -23.51 15.66
CA PHE A 496 -2.95 -22.14 15.32
C PHE A 496 -1.48 -22.04 14.93
N TYR A 497 -0.56 -22.53 15.79
CA TYR A 497 0.87 -22.46 15.51
C TYR A 497 1.26 -23.22 14.24
N ARG A 498 0.70 -24.43 14.01
CA ARG A 498 0.96 -25.20 12.78
C ARG A 498 0.45 -24.48 11.54
N ALA A 499 -0.74 -23.89 11.57
CA ALA A 499 -1.26 -23.08 10.46
C ALA A 499 -0.39 -21.83 10.23
N TYR A 500 0.05 -21.16 11.30
CA TYR A 500 0.98 -20.04 11.23
C TYR A 500 2.31 -20.45 10.56
N MET A 501 2.76 -21.70 10.72
CA MET A 501 3.96 -22.25 10.08
C MET A 501 3.71 -22.90 8.70
N LYS A 502 2.55 -22.68 8.07
CA LYS A 502 2.14 -23.28 6.78
C LYS A 502 2.11 -24.82 6.80
N GLY A 503 1.71 -25.41 7.92
CA GLY A 503 1.54 -26.86 8.04
C GLY A 503 2.85 -27.66 8.12
N LYS A 504 4.01 -27.00 8.16
CA LYS A 504 5.32 -27.67 8.35
C LYS A 504 5.31 -28.50 9.63
N LYS A 505 6.00 -29.65 9.60
CA LYS A 505 6.24 -30.45 10.82
C LYS A 505 7.02 -29.60 11.82
N ILE A 506 6.55 -29.58 13.07
CA ILE A 506 7.20 -28.87 14.17
C ILE A 506 8.57 -29.52 14.41
N ASN A 507 9.64 -28.77 14.21
CA ASN A 507 11.01 -29.23 14.48
C ASN A 507 11.48 -28.77 15.87
N ASN A 508 12.74 -29.05 16.23
CA ASN A 508 13.28 -28.67 17.54
C ASN A 508 13.34 -27.15 17.75
N ALA A 509 13.67 -26.37 16.71
CA ALA A 509 13.68 -24.90 16.79
C ALA A 509 12.26 -24.34 17.01
N ASP A 510 11.24 -24.94 16.39
CA ASP A 510 9.84 -24.59 16.63
C ASP A 510 9.41 -24.88 18.07
N LYS A 511 9.84 -26.00 18.65
CA LYS A 511 9.57 -26.32 20.06
C LYS A 511 10.10 -25.25 20.99
N GLU A 512 11.28 -24.69 20.73
CA GLU A 512 11.81 -23.57 21.51
C GLU A 512 10.97 -22.30 21.39
N ILE A 513 10.52 -21.96 20.18
CA ILE A 513 9.62 -20.82 19.96
C ILE A 513 8.31 -21.02 20.73
N ILE A 514 7.72 -22.21 20.66
CA ILE A 514 6.50 -22.56 21.39
C ILE A 514 6.70 -22.40 22.90
N ARG A 515 7.81 -22.91 23.45
CA ARG A 515 8.15 -22.73 24.88
C ARG A 515 8.28 -21.25 25.24
N GLY A 516 8.93 -20.46 24.39
CA GLY A 516 9.04 -19.00 24.56
C GLY A 516 7.68 -18.31 24.57
N ILE A 517 6.77 -18.69 23.66
CA ILE A 517 5.39 -18.19 23.61
C ILE A 517 4.66 -18.53 24.91
N ILE A 518 4.72 -19.78 25.36
CA ILE A 518 4.04 -20.24 26.58
C ILE A 518 4.56 -19.47 27.80
N LYS A 519 5.88 -19.40 27.99
CA LYS A 519 6.49 -18.68 29.12
C LYS A 519 6.07 -17.20 29.12
N ALA A 520 6.11 -16.55 27.95
CA ALA A 520 5.70 -15.16 27.82
C ALA A 520 4.18 -14.96 27.98
N SER A 521 3.34 -15.95 27.62
CA SER A 521 1.90 -15.89 27.85
C SER A 521 1.55 -15.97 29.33
N ILE A 522 2.16 -16.90 30.07
CA ILE A 522 1.93 -17.07 31.52
C ILE A 522 2.30 -15.80 32.28
N ALA A 523 3.46 -15.21 31.96
CA ALA A 523 3.93 -13.97 32.60
C ALA A 523 2.98 -12.77 32.44
N ARG A 524 2.05 -12.80 31.46
CA ARG A 524 1.14 -11.68 31.18
C ARG A 524 -0.11 -11.67 32.06
N LYS A 525 -0.40 -12.73 32.84
CA LYS A 525 -1.58 -12.85 33.73
C LYS A 525 -2.92 -12.47 33.08
N HIS A 526 -3.05 -12.64 31.77
CA HIS A 526 -4.32 -12.46 31.05
C HIS A 526 -4.96 -13.84 30.90
N LEU A 527 -6.18 -14.00 31.45
CA LEU A 527 -7.17 -15.10 31.39
C LEU A 527 -6.70 -16.57 31.55
N TRP A 528 -5.49 -16.94 31.14
CA TRP A 528 -5.00 -18.31 31.08
C TRP A 528 -3.94 -18.62 32.16
N PRO A 529 -4.27 -19.45 33.17
CA PRO A 529 -3.27 -20.25 33.88
C PRO A 529 -3.15 -21.64 33.21
N PRO A 530 -1.94 -22.11 32.85
CA PRO A 530 -1.77 -23.51 32.49
C PRO A 530 -2.05 -24.36 33.73
N GLN A 531 -2.88 -25.41 33.60
CA GLN A 531 -2.89 -26.49 34.59
C GLN A 531 -1.48 -27.07 34.67
N ALA A 532 -0.93 -27.10 35.88
CA ALA A 532 0.49 -27.27 36.20
C ALA A 532 1.10 -28.67 35.92
N LYS A 533 0.70 -29.37 34.86
CA LYS A 533 1.16 -30.75 34.56
C LYS A 533 2.05 -30.90 33.31
N VAL A 534 2.45 -29.84 32.60
CA VAL A 534 3.19 -29.97 31.33
C VAL A 534 4.55 -29.23 31.31
N LEU A 535 5.17 -29.06 32.48
CA LEU A 535 6.59 -28.69 32.57
C LEU A 535 7.32 -29.73 33.43
N LYS A 536 7.41 -30.95 32.88
CA LYS A 536 8.52 -31.87 33.14
C LYS A 536 9.03 -32.36 31.79
#